data_AF-A0A4R6FEW7-F1
#
_entry.id   AF-A0A4R6FEW7-F1
#
_cell.length_a   1.000
_cell.length_b   1.000
_cell.length_c   1.000
_cell.angle_alpha   90.00
_cell.angle_beta   90.00
_cell.angle_gamma   90.00
#
_symmetry.space_group_name_H-M   'P 1'
#
loop_
_entity.id
_entity.type
_entity.pdbx_description
1 polymer ?
#
loop_
_entity_poly.entity_id
_entity_poly.type
_entity_poly.pdbx_seq_one_letter_code
_entity_poly.pdbx_strand_id
1 'polypeptide(L)' 'MRLVYLQNTDKAYVAKAEIFIKVFGVGLGRKTKVFIREDSDKKWREEKTNKIASRKESAFLDKWLKDHQKFVEHY' A
#
# COMPACT_ATOMS: atom_id res chain seq x y z
N MET A 1 -4.38 -3.82 -8.14
CA MET A 1 -3.39 -2.80 -7.72
C MET A 1 -2.02 -3.32 -8.10
N ARG A 2 -1.08 -2.43 -8.37
CA ARG A 2 0.33 -2.78 -8.61
C ARG A 2 1.19 -2.13 -7.53
N LEU A 3 2.08 -2.90 -6.92
CA LEU A 3 3.08 -2.37 -6.00
C LEU A 3 4.12 -1.58 -6.81
N VAL A 4 4.38 -0.34 -6.40
CA VAL A 4 5.45 0.50 -6.95
C VAL A 4 6.70 0.35 -6.08
N TYR A 5 6.54 0.53 -4.77
CA TYR A 5 7.58 0.24 -3.79
C TYR A 5 6.96 -0.04 -2.43
N LEU A 6 7.74 -0.72 -1.60
CA LEU A 6 7.51 -0.89 -0.18
C LEU A 6 8.80 -0.52 0.55
N GLN A 7 8.71 0.35 1.54
CA GLN A 7 9.83 0.81 2.35
C GLN A 7 9.48 0.63 3.82
N ASN A 8 10.49 0.30 4.62
CA ASN A 8 10.42 0.36 6.05
C ASN A 8 11.07 1.68 6.48
N THR A 9 10.37 2.42 7.31
CA THR A 9 10.93 3.52 8.08
C THR A 9 10.92 3.05 9.52
N ASP A 10 11.87 3.47 10.36
CA ASP A 10 12.05 2.97 11.75
C ASP A 10 10.78 2.88 12.62
N LYS A 11 9.67 3.54 12.21
CA LYS A 11 8.39 3.60 12.92
C LYS A 11 7.18 3.15 12.09
N ALA A 12 7.33 2.92 10.79
CA ALA A 12 6.21 2.64 9.90
C ALA A 12 6.64 2.01 8.55
N TYR A 13 5.77 1.17 8.00
CA TYR A 13 5.87 0.71 6.62
C TYR A 13 5.17 1.67 5.67
N VAL A 14 5.85 2.05 4.59
CA VAL A 14 5.31 2.92 3.54
C VAL A 14 5.22 2.13 2.24
N ALA A 15 4.01 1.97 1.72
CA ALA A 15 3.73 1.25 0.49
C ALA A 15 3.11 2.19 -0.55
N LYS A 16 3.76 2.34 -1.71
CA LYS A 16 3.17 3.06 -2.85
C LYS A 16 2.58 2.08 -3.84
N ALA A 17 1.33 2.32 -4.22
CA ALA A 17 0.59 1.47 -5.13
C ALA A 17 -0.04 2.27 -6.27
N GLU A 18 -0.02 1.70 -7.47
CA GLU A 18 -0.80 2.16 -8.62
C GLU A 18 -2.12 1.39 -8.70
N ILE A 19 -3.20 2.15 -8.77
CA ILE A 19 -4.57 1.66 -8.92
C ILE A 19 -5.03 1.96 -10.34
N PHE A 20 -5.32 0.89 -11.07
CA PHE A 20 -5.93 0.97 -12.40
C PHE A 20 -7.44 1.07 -12.23
N ILE A 21 -8.02 2.17 -12.69
CA ILE A 21 -9.47 2.36 -12.68
C ILE A 21 -9.98 1.86 -14.03
N LYS A 22 -10.74 0.77 -14.00
CA LYS A 22 -11.45 0.23 -15.17
C LYS A 22 -12.95 0.35 -14.92
N VAL A 23 -13.68 0.83 -15.92
CA VAL A 23 -15.15 0.89 -15.92
C VAL A 23 -15.61 0.26 -17.23
N PHE A 24 -16.47 -0.76 -17.14
CA PHE A 24 -16.97 -1.52 -18.30
C PHE A 24 -15.88 -1.98 -19.29
N GLY A 25 -14.75 -2.48 -18.78
CA GLY A 25 -13.64 -2.98 -19.62
C GLY A 25 -12.73 -1.89 -20.21
N VAL A 26 -13.15 -0.62 -20.18
CA VAL A 26 -12.37 0.52 -20.65
C VAL A 26 -11.50 1.05 -19.50
N GLY A 27 -10.20 1.25 -19.77
CA GLY A 27 -9.26 1.83 -18.81
C GLY A 27 -9.44 3.34 -18.72
N LEU A 28 -10.01 3.83 -17.62
CA LEU A 28 -10.23 5.27 -17.40
C LEU A 28 -9.00 6.01 -16.90
N GLY A 29 -8.04 5.29 -16.29
CA GLY A 29 -6.79 5.91 -15.85
C GLY A 29 -6.06 5.13 -14.77
N ARG A 30 -4.96 5.73 -14.32
CA ARG A 30 -4.13 5.25 -13.22
C ARG A 30 -4.14 6.28 -12.11
N LYS A 31 -4.40 5.84 -10.88
CA LYS A 31 -4.24 6.66 -9.69
C LYS A 31 -3.14 6.09 -8.83
N THR A 32 -2.23 6.93 -8.37
CA THR A 32 -1.23 6.55 -7.38
C THR A 32 -1.76 6.81 -5.98
N LYS A 33 -1.63 5.83 -5.09
CA LYS A 33 -1.89 5.95 -3.66
C LYS A 33 -0.66 5.57 -2.86
N VAL A 34 -0.43 6.26 -1.76
CA VAL A 34 0.61 5.93 -0.77
C VAL A 34 -0.12 5.52 0.50
N PHE A 35 0.28 4.37 1.05
CA PHE A 35 -0.25 3.81 2.27
C PHE A 35 0.84 3.75 3.32
N ILE A 36 0.49 4.11 4.54
CA ILE A 36 1.39 4.09 5.69
C ILE A 36 0.78 3.15 6.72
N ARG A 37 1.60 2.26 7.27
CA ARG A 37 1.25 1.39 8.38
C ARG A 37 2.24 1.64 9.51
N GLU A 38 1.78 2.37 10.51
CA GLU A 38 2.54 2.56 11.74
C GLU A 38 2.58 1.25 12.55
N ASP A 39 3.70 1.00 13.22
CA ASP A 39 3.84 -0.19 14.07
C ASP A 39 2.91 -0.18 15.30
N SER A 40 2.51 1.01 15.73
CA SER A 40 1.59 1.24 16.85
C SER A 40 0.16 0.76 16.57
N ASP A 41 -0.43 1.16 15.44
CA ASP A 41 -1.82 0.87 15.08
C ASP A 41 -1.94 -0.38 14.19
N LYS A 42 -0.84 -0.81 13.55
CA LYS A 42 -0.77 -1.95 12.63
C LYS A 42 -1.81 -1.91 11.50
N LYS A 43 -2.38 -0.74 11.20
CA LYS A 43 -3.38 -0.50 10.14
C LYS A 43 -2.80 0.33 9.02
N TRP A 44 -3.15 -0.04 7.79
CA TRP A 44 -2.84 0.74 6.61
C TRP A 44 -3.74 1.96 6.50
N ARG A 45 -3.15 3.14 6.33
CA ARG A 45 -3.82 4.42 6.13
C ARG A 45 -3.32 5.07 4.85
N GLU A 46 -4.22 5.64 4.06
CA GLU A 46 -3.83 6.41 2.87
C GLU A 46 -3.24 7.76 3.31
N GLU A 47 -1.97 8.02 2.98
CA GLU A 47 -1.22 9.23 3.38
C GLU A 47 -1.99 10.52 3.06
N LYS A 48 -2.55 10.62 1.85
CA LYS A 48 -3.23 11.84 1.37
C LYS A 48 -4.55 12.15 2.08
N THR A 49 -5.24 11.15 2.59
CA THR A 49 -6.60 11.33 3.14
C THR A 49 -6.72 10.90 4.60
N ASN A 50 -5.66 10.32 5.15
CA ASN A 50 -5.61 9.65 6.45
C ASN A 50 -6.72 8.59 6.65
N LYS A 51 -7.36 8.15 5.57
CA LYS A 51 -8.42 7.15 5.61
C LYS A 51 -7.80 5.77 5.75
N ILE A 52 -8.42 4.94 6.58
CA ILE A 52 -8.06 3.52 6.69
C ILE A 52 -8.27 2.87 5.31
N ALA A 53 -7.28 2.11 4.87
CA ALA A 53 -7.36 1.36 3.62
C ALA A 53 -8.54 0.38 3.67
N SER A 54 -9.24 0.24 2.56
CA SER A 54 -10.34 -0.72 2.46
C SER A 54 -9.84 -2.15 2.69
N ARG A 55 -10.74 -3.06 3.09
CA ARG A 55 -10.37 -4.48 3.32
C ARG A 55 -9.65 -5.13 2.14
N LYS A 56 -10.02 -4.78 0.91
CA LYS A 56 -9.36 -5.27 -0.31
C LYS A 56 -7.94 -4.69 -0.45
N GLU A 57 -7.79 -3.39 -0.25
CA GLU A 57 -6.47 -2.72 -0.29
C GLU A 57 -5.54 -3.29 0.79
N SER A 58 -6.01 -3.41 2.03
CA SER A 58 -5.23 -3.98 3.14
C SER A 58 -4.76 -5.41 2.84
N ALA A 59 -5.61 -6.26 2.25
CA ALA A 59 -5.20 -7.62 1.88
C ALA A 59 -4.05 -7.65 0.87
N PHE A 60 -4.04 -6.75 -0.12
CA PHE A 60 -2.91 -6.62 -1.04
C PHE A 60 -1.65 -6.10 -0.34
N LEU A 61 -1.81 -5.08 0.51
CA LEU A 61 -0.70 -4.46 1.23
C LEU A 61 -0.04 -5.42 2.22
N ASP A 62 -0.84 -6.18 2.98
CA ASP A 62 -0.34 -7.20 3.91
C ASP A 62 0.36 -8.34 3.19
N LYS A 63 -0.18 -8.75 2.03
CA LYS A 63 0.48 -9.75 1.18
C LYS A 63 1.85 -9.23 0.71
N TRP A 64 1.90 -8.01 0.18
CA TRP A 64 3.16 -7.42 -0.28
C TRP A 64 4.17 -7.25 0.85
N LEU A 65 3.70 -6.81 2.01
CA LEU A 65 4.55 -6.72 3.19
C LEU A 65 5.13 -8.09 3.51
N LYS A 66 4.31 -9.14 3.64
CA LYS A 66 4.80 -10.50 3.92
C LYS A 66 5.78 -11.01 2.86
N ASP A 67 5.48 -10.77 1.59
CA ASP A 67 6.29 -11.24 0.46
C ASP A 67 7.66 -10.51 0.39
N HIS A 68 7.69 -9.23 0.81
CA HIS A 68 8.87 -8.38 0.68
C HIS A 68 9.57 -8.10 2.02
N GLN A 69 9.02 -8.52 3.16
CA GLN A 69 9.49 -8.20 4.52
C GLN A 69 10.99 -8.44 4.69
N LYS A 70 11.45 -9.60 4.21
CA LYS A 70 12.87 -10.00 4.24
C LYS A 70 13.80 -9.05 3.49
N PHE A 71 13.28 -8.31 2.51
CA PHE A 71 14.05 -7.35 1.71
C PHE A 71 13.99 -5.94 2.29
N VAL A 72 12.99 -5.61 3.09
CA VAL A 72 12.80 -4.28 3.70
C VAL A 72 13.32 -4.18 5.13
N GLU A 73 13.60 -5.30 5.80
CA GLU A 73 14.19 -5.33 7.17
C GLU A 73 15.72 -5.36 7.17
N HIS A 74 16.38 -5.50 6.01
CA HIS A 74 17.84 -5.65 5.88
C HIS A 74 18.58 -4.39 5.40
N TYR A 75 17.95 -3.21 5.47
CA TYR A 75 18.58 -1.93 5.15
C TYR A 75 18.45 -0.94 6.29
#